data_AF-A0A943LBQ1-F1
#
_entry.id   AF-A0A943LBQ1-F1
#
_cell.length_a   1.000
_cell.length_b   1.000
_cell.length_c   1.000
_cell.angle_alpha   90.00
_cell.angle_beta   90.00
_cell.angle_gamma   90.00
#
_symmetry.space_group_name_H-M   'P 1'
#
loop_
_entity.id
_entity.type
_entity.pdbx_description
1 polymer ?
#
loop_
_entity_poly.entity_id
_entity_poly.type
_entity_poly.pdbx_seq_one_letter_code
_entity_poly.pdbx_strand_id
1 'polypeptide(L)'
;MAKYTINIEKKLSKISKEIYGHFSEHLGRCIYEGIYVGENSDIPNVNGMRKDVVQALKEIKIPVIRWPGGCFADEYHWKDGIGPKENRKKIINTHWGGAVEDNSFGTHEFMELCRQLECEPYINGNLGSGTVQEMSEWVEYLTFNGISPMAELRKQNGSEDAWQVKYFGVGNENWGCGGNMTPEFYGNMYRRYQTYCRNYPGNKLYKIACGPNVDDYNWTEGVMKV
;
A
#
# COMPACT_ATOMS: atom_id res chain seq x y z
N MET A 1 -5.89 -37.77 27.21
CA MET A 1 -6.03 -36.36 27.67
C MET A 1 -4.75 -35.62 27.31
N ALA A 2 -4.86 -34.50 26.61
CA ALA A 2 -3.69 -33.62 26.39
C ALA A 2 -3.39 -32.87 27.69
N LYS A 3 -2.10 -32.71 28.01
CA LYS A 3 -1.63 -31.94 29.17
C LYS A 3 -0.81 -30.75 28.67
N TYR A 4 -1.20 -29.55 29.08
CA TYR A 4 -0.53 -28.29 28.71
C TYR A 4 0.13 -27.66 29.94
N THR A 5 1.28 -27.02 29.74
CA THR A 5 1.98 -26.22 30.76
C THR A 5 2.26 -24.84 30.18
N ILE A 6 1.81 -23.79 30.87
CA ILE A 6 2.07 -22.39 30.51
C ILE A 6 3.05 -21.81 31.52
N ASN A 7 4.19 -21.31 31.06
CA ASN A 7 5.20 -20.69 31.92
C ASN A 7 5.15 -19.16 31.76
N ILE A 8 4.53 -18.47 32.73
CA ILE A 8 4.37 -17.00 32.73
C ILE A 8 5.68 -16.25 33.02
N GLU A 9 6.66 -16.91 33.64
CA GLU A 9 7.99 -16.34 33.92
C GLU A 9 8.90 -16.39 32.68
N LYS A 10 8.55 -17.22 31.68
CA LYS A 10 9.32 -17.35 30.43
C LYS A 10 8.72 -16.53 29.30
N LYS A 11 8.97 -15.23 29.30
CA LYS A 11 8.66 -14.35 28.15
C LYS A 11 9.58 -14.67 26.97
N LEU A 12 9.00 -15.12 25.84
CA LEU A 12 9.76 -15.43 24.63
C LEU A 12 10.01 -14.19 23.76
N SER A 13 8.96 -13.49 23.36
CA SER A 13 9.04 -12.31 22.50
C SER A 13 7.74 -11.49 22.56
N LYS A 14 7.70 -10.36 21.87
CA LYS A 14 6.47 -9.59 21.64
C LYS A 14 5.78 -10.12 20.38
N ILE A 15 4.50 -10.46 20.50
CA ILE A 15 3.63 -10.66 19.34
C ILE A 15 3.35 -9.26 18.75
N SER A 16 3.90 -8.97 17.58
CA SER A 16 3.70 -7.68 16.90
C SER A 16 2.24 -7.55 16.48
N LYS A 17 1.67 -6.34 16.62
CA LYS A 17 0.28 -6.08 16.23
C LYS A 17 0.10 -6.29 14.72
N GLU A 18 1.14 -5.99 13.93
CA GLU A 18 1.15 -6.10 12.48
C GLU A 18 0.97 -7.53 11.96
N ILE A 19 1.08 -8.56 12.80
CA ILE A 19 0.66 -9.93 12.49
C ILE A 19 -0.83 -10.00 12.13
N TYR A 20 -1.64 -9.09 12.69
CA TYR A 20 -3.07 -8.94 12.41
C TYR A 20 -3.35 -7.89 11.32
N GLY A 21 -2.38 -7.64 10.43
CA GLY A 21 -2.54 -6.71 9.31
C GLY A 21 -3.57 -7.17 8.29
N HIS A 22 -4.11 -6.22 7.54
CA HIS A 22 -5.08 -6.47 6.47
C HIS A 22 -4.54 -6.04 5.11
N PHE A 23 -5.24 -6.48 4.06
CA PHE A 23 -4.88 -6.22 2.69
C PHE A 23 -6.14 -5.83 1.87
N SER A 24 -6.07 -4.70 1.16
CA SER A 24 -7.14 -4.21 0.28
C SER A 24 -6.58 -3.89 -1.11
N GLU A 25 -6.99 -4.67 -2.11
CA GLU A 25 -6.63 -4.46 -3.51
C GLU A 25 -7.77 -3.75 -4.25
N HIS A 26 -7.43 -2.96 -5.27
CA HIS A 26 -8.38 -2.58 -6.32
C HIS A 26 -8.81 -3.84 -7.08
N LEU A 27 -9.78 -4.57 -6.52
CA LEU A 27 -10.22 -5.88 -6.98
C LEU A 27 -11.71 -6.04 -6.69
N GLY A 28 -12.51 -6.21 -7.76
CA GLY A 28 -13.94 -6.43 -7.65
C GLY A 28 -14.61 -5.33 -6.82
N ARG A 29 -15.14 -5.70 -5.65
CA ARG A 29 -15.82 -4.78 -4.72
C ARG A 29 -15.08 -4.60 -3.40
N CYS A 30 -13.78 -4.89 -3.35
CA CYS A 30 -12.98 -4.70 -2.15
C CYS A 30 -12.90 -3.20 -1.80
N ILE A 31 -12.51 -2.36 -2.77
CA ILE A 31 -12.49 -0.90 -2.62
C ILE A 31 -13.87 -0.31 -2.87
N TYR A 32 -14.37 -0.40 -4.10
CA TYR A 32 -15.66 0.19 -4.47
C TYR A 32 -16.82 -0.62 -3.90
N GLU A 33 -17.78 0.07 -3.29
CA GLU A 33 -18.87 -0.48 -2.47
C GLU A 33 -18.40 -1.07 -1.13
N GLY A 34 -17.31 -1.84 -1.12
CA GLY A 34 -16.78 -2.50 0.08
C GLY A 34 -16.22 -1.54 1.12
N ILE A 35 -15.52 -0.49 0.67
CA ILE A 35 -14.94 0.55 1.54
C ILE A 35 -15.42 1.93 1.10
N TYR A 36 -15.24 2.25 -0.18
CA TYR A 36 -15.53 3.55 -0.75
C TYR A 36 -16.82 3.53 -1.55
N VAL A 37 -17.75 4.39 -1.15
CA VAL A 37 -19.08 4.56 -1.77
C VAL A 37 -19.24 5.93 -2.45
N GLY A 38 -18.28 6.84 -2.24
CA GLY A 38 -18.34 8.24 -2.70
C GLY A 38 -19.10 9.16 -1.74
N GLU A 39 -18.70 10.43 -1.69
CA GLU A 39 -19.22 11.41 -0.72
C GLU A 39 -20.72 11.68 -0.88
N ASN A 40 -21.22 11.60 -2.11
CA ASN A 40 -22.63 11.85 -2.45
C ASN A 40 -23.51 10.58 -2.41
N SER A 41 -23.00 9.47 -1.86
CA SER A 41 -23.76 8.23 -1.74
C SER A 41 -24.86 8.33 -0.69
N ASP A 42 -26.01 7.68 -0.94
CA ASP A 42 -27.06 7.47 0.06
C ASP A 42 -26.62 6.53 1.20
N ILE A 43 -25.56 5.75 0.99
CA ILE A 43 -24.96 4.91 2.04
C ILE A 43 -24.25 5.84 3.04
N PRO A 44 -24.57 5.75 4.35
CA PRO A 44 -23.94 6.61 5.36
C PRO A 44 -22.41 6.51 5.34
N ASN A 45 -21.74 7.63 5.07
CA ASN A 45 -20.29 7.67 4.87
C ASN A 45 -19.64 8.88 5.56
N VAL A 46 -18.31 8.84 5.69
CA VAL A 46 -17.47 9.99 6.05
C VAL A 46 -16.40 10.11 4.98
N ASN A 47 -16.38 11.23 4.26
CA ASN A 47 -15.44 11.47 3.15
C ASN A 47 -15.47 10.34 2.10
N GLY A 48 -16.64 9.75 1.87
CA GLY A 48 -16.85 8.65 0.93
C GLY A 48 -16.60 7.24 1.47
N MET A 49 -16.02 7.07 2.65
CA MET A 49 -15.86 5.74 3.28
C MET A 49 -17.11 5.38 4.08
N ARG A 50 -17.71 4.21 3.81
CA ARG A 50 -18.95 3.78 4.47
C ARG A 50 -18.73 3.53 5.97
N LYS A 51 -19.61 4.11 6.80
CA LYS A 51 -19.43 4.17 8.26
C LYS A 51 -19.47 2.81 8.95
N ASP A 52 -20.33 1.93 8.47
CA ASP A 52 -20.50 0.58 9.01
C ASP A 52 -19.21 -0.25 8.95
N VAL A 53 -18.53 -0.23 7.80
CA VAL A 53 -17.26 -0.95 7.61
C VAL A 53 -16.13 -0.29 8.40
N VAL A 54 -16.00 1.04 8.35
CA VAL A 54 -14.98 1.76 9.13
C VAL A 54 -15.13 1.46 10.62
N GLN A 55 -16.35 1.50 11.16
CA GLN A 55 -16.61 1.23 12.57
C GLN A 55 -16.24 -0.23 12.94
N ALA A 56 -16.66 -1.20 12.15
CA ALA A 56 -16.33 -2.61 12.38
C ALA A 56 -14.81 -2.87 12.35
N LEU A 57 -14.09 -2.24 11.41
CA LEU A 57 -12.64 -2.36 11.31
C LEU A 57 -11.90 -1.71 12.50
N LYS A 58 -12.42 -0.59 13.02
CA LYS A 58 -11.90 0.02 14.26
C LYS A 58 -12.10 -0.88 15.48
N GLU A 59 -13.25 -1.55 15.58
CA GLU A 59 -13.55 -2.46 16.70
C GLU A 59 -12.58 -3.64 16.80
N ILE A 60 -12.17 -4.19 15.65
CA ILE A 60 -11.15 -5.25 15.59
C ILE A 60 -9.71 -4.71 15.71
N LYS A 61 -9.54 -3.39 15.86
CA LYS A 61 -8.24 -2.71 16.04
C LYS A 61 -7.26 -3.01 14.92
N ILE A 62 -7.71 -2.87 13.68
CA ILE A 62 -6.88 -3.02 12.49
C ILE A 62 -5.56 -2.24 12.64
N PRO A 63 -4.38 -2.90 12.63
CA PRO A 63 -3.12 -2.24 12.96
C PRO A 63 -2.43 -1.64 11.74
N VAL A 64 -2.60 -2.24 10.57
CA VAL A 64 -1.98 -1.86 9.30
C VAL A 64 -2.83 -2.38 8.13
N ILE A 65 -2.89 -1.63 7.04
CA ILE A 65 -3.54 -2.05 5.80
C ILE A 65 -2.63 -1.83 4.60
N ARG A 66 -2.48 -2.85 3.75
CA ARG A 66 -1.72 -2.81 2.49
C ARG A 66 -2.62 -2.43 1.31
N TRP A 67 -2.13 -1.53 0.44
CA TRP A 67 -2.81 -1.01 -0.76
C TRP A 67 -1.76 -0.46 -1.76
N PRO A 68 -2.01 -0.31 -3.09
CA PRO A 68 -3.22 -0.62 -3.88
C PRO A 68 -3.36 -2.08 -4.28
N GLY A 69 -2.34 -2.87 -3.92
CA GLY A 69 -2.42 -4.30 -3.74
C GLY A 69 -1.93 -5.17 -4.86
N GLY A 70 -1.47 -6.37 -4.48
CA GLY A 70 -1.29 -7.52 -5.37
C GLY A 70 -0.75 -7.18 -6.75
N CYS A 71 -1.34 -7.81 -7.75
CA CYS A 71 -0.97 -7.62 -9.14
C CYS A 71 -1.32 -6.20 -9.62
N PHE A 72 -2.41 -5.61 -9.12
CA PHE A 72 -2.80 -4.25 -9.49
C PHE A 72 -1.69 -3.22 -9.19
N ALA A 73 -0.94 -3.38 -8.11
CA ALA A 73 0.09 -2.44 -7.69
C ALA A 73 1.26 -2.33 -8.68
N ASP A 74 1.58 -3.40 -9.41
CA ASP A 74 2.63 -3.38 -10.43
C ASP A 74 2.12 -2.94 -11.82
N GLU A 75 0.84 -2.53 -11.93
CA GLU A 75 0.27 -1.77 -13.05
C GLU A 75 -0.25 -0.39 -12.64
N TYR A 76 -0.23 -0.07 -11.34
CA TYR A 76 -0.74 1.18 -10.83
C TYR A 76 0.26 2.32 -11.04
N HIS A 77 -0.22 3.39 -11.68
CA HIS A 77 0.51 4.65 -11.80
C HIS A 77 -0.11 5.70 -10.87
N TRP A 78 0.51 5.95 -9.72
CA TRP A 78 -0.12 6.67 -8.61
C TRP A 78 -0.62 8.08 -8.93
N LYS A 79 -0.02 8.73 -9.95
CA LYS A 79 -0.47 10.05 -10.41
C LYS A 79 -1.86 10.02 -11.06
N ASP A 80 -2.31 8.86 -11.53
CA ASP A 80 -3.64 8.69 -12.09
C ASP A 80 -4.73 8.76 -11.00
N GLY A 81 -4.37 8.51 -9.74
CA GLY A 81 -5.25 8.54 -8.56
C GLY A 81 -5.12 9.78 -7.67
N ILE A 82 -4.61 10.90 -8.18
CA ILE A 82 -4.58 12.19 -7.46
C ILE A 82 -5.18 13.30 -8.30
N GLY A 83 -5.42 14.46 -7.70
CA GLY A 83 -6.10 15.58 -8.36
C GLY A 83 -7.61 15.48 -8.33
N PRO A 84 -8.30 16.45 -8.98
CA PRO A 84 -9.75 16.48 -9.03
C PRO A 84 -10.30 15.18 -9.62
N LYS A 85 -11.24 14.54 -8.90
CA LYS A 85 -11.72 13.18 -9.19
C LYS A 85 -12.27 13.05 -10.61
N GLU A 86 -12.91 14.09 -11.12
CA GLU A 86 -13.47 14.18 -12.47
C GLU A 86 -12.42 14.16 -13.59
N ASN A 87 -11.16 14.51 -13.27
CA ASN A 87 -10.04 14.55 -14.21
C ASN A 87 -9.12 13.33 -14.09
N ARG A 88 -9.37 12.43 -13.13
CA ARG A 88 -8.56 11.23 -12.93
C ARG A 88 -8.72 10.28 -14.11
N LYS A 89 -7.63 9.60 -14.46
CA LYS A 89 -7.65 8.69 -15.62
C LYS A 89 -8.45 7.45 -15.30
N LYS A 90 -9.26 7.02 -16.25
CA LYS A 90 -9.86 5.69 -16.23
C LYS A 90 -8.87 4.69 -16.81
N ILE A 91 -8.60 3.61 -16.09
CA ILE A 91 -7.72 2.53 -16.51
C ILE A 91 -8.51 1.22 -16.57
N ILE A 92 -7.93 0.20 -17.21
CA ILE A 92 -8.53 -1.13 -17.24
C ILE A 92 -7.84 -1.98 -16.18
N ASN A 93 -8.62 -2.56 -15.28
CA ASN A 93 -8.12 -3.55 -14.35
C ASN A 93 -7.97 -4.91 -15.07
N THR A 94 -6.80 -5.09 -15.68
CA THR A 94 -6.47 -6.22 -16.56
C THR A 94 -6.56 -7.57 -15.84
N HIS A 95 -6.09 -7.62 -14.60
CA HIS A 95 -6.03 -8.83 -13.77
C HIS A 95 -7.42 -9.25 -13.28
N TRP A 96 -8.30 -8.30 -12.99
CA TRP A 96 -9.56 -8.55 -12.28
C TRP A 96 -10.79 -8.28 -13.14
N GLY A 97 -10.92 -9.03 -14.24
CA GLY A 97 -12.12 -9.06 -15.07
C GLY A 97 -12.21 -7.95 -16.12
N GLY A 98 -11.16 -7.15 -16.32
CA GLY A 98 -11.13 -6.09 -17.34
C GLY A 98 -12.08 -4.93 -17.06
N ALA A 99 -12.50 -4.78 -15.80
CA ALA A 99 -13.39 -3.70 -15.39
C ALA A 99 -12.69 -2.34 -15.50
N VAL A 100 -13.47 -1.29 -15.74
CA VAL A 100 -12.97 0.09 -15.72
C VAL A 100 -12.74 0.50 -14.26
N GLU A 101 -11.51 0.88 -13.98
CA GLU A 101 -11.06 1.51 -12.73
C GLU A 101 -11.04 3.02 -12.96
N ASP A 102 -11.87 3.77 -12.23
CA ASP A 102 -12.00 5.23 -12.42
C ASP A 102 -11.04 6.07 -11.56
N ASN A 103 -10.24 5.41 -10.70
CA ASN A 103 -9.29 6.01 -9.78
C ASN A 103 -9.92 7.03 -8.81
N SER A 104 -11.24 6.96 -8.58
CA SER A 104 -11.93 7.83 -7.63
C SER A 104 -11.50 7.57 -6.18
N PHE A 105 -10.97 6.38 -5.89
CA PHE A 105 -10.21 6.07 -4.69
C PHE A 105 -8.72 5.97 -5.01
N GLY A 106 -7.92 6.93 -4.56
CA GLY A 106 -6.48 6.98 -4.79
C GLY A 106 -5.70 7.33 -3.53
N THR A 107 -4.56 8.02 -3.70
CA THR A 107 -3.63 8.25 -2.60
C THR A 107 -4.30 8.99 -1.42
N HIS A 108 -5.04 10.07 -1.69
CA HIS A 108 -5.66 10.88 -0.63
C HIS A 108 -6.77 10.11 0.09
N GLU A 109 -7.61 9.38 -0.66
CA GLU A 109 -8.70 8.60 -0.07
C GLU A 109 -8.17 7.43 0.77
N PHE A 110 -7.08 6.79 0.34
CA PHE A 110 -6.42 5.75 1.13
C PHE A 110 -5.79 6.29 2.43
N MET A 111 -5.13 7.44 2.37
CA MET A 111 -4.58 8.08 3.57
C MET A 111 -5.68 8.54 4.53
N GLU A 112 -6.80 9.03 4.01
CA GLU A 112 -7.98 9.38 4.80
C GLU A 112 -8.61 8.15 5.46
N LEU A 113 -8.72 7.02 4.73
CA LEU A 113 -9.17 5.75 5.31
C LEU A 113 -8.28 5.34 6.49
N CYS A 114 -6.96 5.37 6.32
CA CYS A 114 -6.01 5.04 7.39
C CYS A 114 -6.17 5.97 8.59
N ARG A 115 -6.41 7.26 8.36
CA ARG A 115 -6.70 8.24 9.42
C ARG A 115 -7.97 7.91 10.19
N GLN A 116 -9.06 7.57 9.49
CA GLN A 116 -10.32 7.20 10.13
C GLN A 116 -10.21 5.92 10.96
N LEU A 117 -9.47 4.93 10.45
CA LEU A 117 -9.21 3.65 11.08
C LEU A 117 -8.17 3.71 12.21
N GLU A 118 -7.39 4.79 12.28
CA GLU A 118 -6.25 4.93 13.20
C GLU A 118 -5.21 3.80 13.02
N CYS A 119 -5.02 3.37 11.76
CA CYS A 119 -4.10 2.29 11.39
C CYS A 119 -2.91 2.81 10.57
N GLU A 120 -1.85 2.01 10.52
CA GLU A 120 -0.67 2.33 9.71
C GLU A 120 -0.97 2.11 8.22
N PRO A 121 -0.57 3.04 7.32
CA PRO A 121 -0.57 2.78 5.90
C PRO A 121 0.61 1.88 5.53
N TYR A 122 0.34 0.82 4.76
CA TYR A 122 1.33 0.12 3.95
C TYR A 122 1.04 0.45 2.49
N ILE A 123 1.97 1.17 1.86
CA ILE A 123 1.93 1.45 0.41
C ILE A 123 2.75 0.41 -0.35
N ASN A 124 2.21 -0.12 -1.44
CA ASN A 124 2.92 -1.02 -2.33
C ASN A 124 3.24 -0.31 -3.67
N GLY A 125 4.50 0.04 -3.88
CA GLY A 125 4.94 0.75 -5.08
C GLY A 125 5.13 -0.19 -6.28
N ASN A 126 4.87 0.34 -7.47
CA ASN A 126 5.03 -0.33 -8.75
C ASN A 126 6.51 -0.49 -9.14
N LEU A 127 7.00 -1.74 -9.23
CA LEU A 127 8.33 -2.04 -9.75
C LEU A 127 8.25 -2.66 -11.16
N GLY A 128 7.22 -3.45 -11.45
CA GLY A 128 7.07 -4.23 -12.67
C GLY A 128 6.95 -3.38 -13.92
N SER A 129 6.02 -2.43 -13.94
CA SER A 129 5.78 -1.54 -15.10
C SER A 129 6.08 -0.06 -14.81
N GLY A 130 6.29 0.30 -13.54
CA GLY A 130 6.61 1.64 -13.09
C GLY A 130 8.10 1.98 -13.20
N THR A 131 8.42 3.24 -13.01
CA THR A 131 9.83 3.72 -13.04
C THR A 131 10.39 3.99 -11.65
N VAL A 132 11.73 3.98 -11.53
CA VAL A 132 12.42 4.39 -10.29
C VAL A 132 12.01 5.81 -9.88
N GLN A 133 11.90 6.73 -10.83
CA GLN A 133 11.50 8.12 -10.58
C GLN A 133 10.07 8.18 -10.05
N GLU A 134 9.14 7.47 -10.67
CA GLU A 134 7.74 7.43 -10.26
C GLU A 134 7.57 6.98 -8.80
N MET A 135 8.23 5.90 -8.41
CA MET A 135 8.19 5.40 -7.02
C MET A 135 8.83 6.40 -6.05
N SER A 136 9.97 7.00 -6.43
CA SER A 136 10.66 8.02 -5.64
C SER A 136 9.79 9.26 -5.42
N GLU A 137 9.13 9.74 -6.48
CA GLU A 137 8.23 10.88 -6.42
C GLU A 137 6.99 10.59 -5.58
N TRP A 138 6.50 9.35 -5.56
CA TRP A 138 5.38 9.00 -4.69
C TRP A 138 5.75 9.10 -3.21
N VAL A 139 6.94 8.61 -2.84
CA VAL A 139 7.47 8.75 -1.48
C VAL A 139 7.62 10.22 -1.10
N GLU A 140 8.13 11.05 -2.01
CA GLU A 140 8.24 12.49 -1.79
C GLU A 140 6.88 13.15 -1.58
N TYR A 141 5.93 12.88 -2.49
CA TYR A 141 4.57 13.36 -2.42
C TYR A 141 3.92 13.03 -1.08
N LEU A 142 4.09 11.79 -0.63
CA LEU A 142 3.52 11.29 0.61
C LEU A 142 4.15 11.91 1.87
N THR A 143 5.49 12.05 1.89
CA THR A 143 6.22 12.18 3.17
C THR A 143 7.08 13.43 3.30
N PHE A 144 7.24 14.25 2.24
CA PHE A 144 8.05 15.46 2.31
C PHE A 144 7.24 16.70 2.70
N ASN A 145 7.64 17.36 3.78
CA ASN A 145 7.04 18.59 4.30
C ASN A 145 7.75 19.88 3.87
N GLY A 146 8.82 19.78 3.08
CA GLY A 146 9.53 20.96 2.57
C GLY A 146 8.89 21.52 1.30
N ILE A 147 9.69 22.29 0.55
CA ILE A 147 9.29 22.89 -0.73
C ILE A 147 9.86 22.03 -1.85
N SER A 148 8.99 21.41 -2.63
CA SER A 148 9.33 20.69 -3.85
C SER A 148 8.11 20.60 -4.77
N PRO A 149 8.27 20.24 -6.05
CA PRO A 149 7.14 20.01 -6.94
C PRO A 149 6.14 18.99 -6.40
N MET A 150 6.59 17.90 -5.78
CA MET A 150 5.67 16.87 -5.26
C MET A 150 5.00 17.29 -3.95
N ALA A 151 5.68 18.00 -3.06
CA ALA A 151 5.06 18.54 -1.86
C ALA A 151 4.00 19.59 -2.22
N GLU A 152 4.31 20.52 -3.14
CA GLU A 152 3.37 21.54 -3.61
C GLU A 152 2.17 20.90 -4.32
N LEU A 153 2.40 19.87 -5.15
CA LEU A 153 1.32 19.12 -5.78
C LEU A 153 0.42 18.43 -4.74
N ARG A 154 0.96 17.92 -3.62
CA ARG A 154 0.14 17.37 -2.53
C ARG A 154 -0.75 18.44 -1.91
N LYS A 155 -0.20 19.63 -1.62
CA LYS A 155 -0.94 20.78 -1.07
C LYS A 155 -2.07 21.23 -1.98
N GLN A 156 -1.78 21.37 -3.27
CA GLN A 156 -2.78 21.72 -4.29
C GLN A 156 -3.93 20.71 -4.35
N ASN A 157 -3.66 19.45 -4.04
CA ASN A 157 -4.66 18.38 -4.00
C ASN A 157 -5.38 18.25 -2.66
N GLY A 158 -5.16 19.18 -1.71
CA GLY A 158 -5.93 19.29 -0.48
C GLY A 158 -5.28 18.73 0.79
N SER A 159 -4.01 18.30 0.74
CA SER A 159 -3.27 17.90 1.95
C SER A 159 -2.05 18.79 2.17
N GLU A 160 -2.19 19.75 3.08
CA GLU A 160 -1.13 20.70 3.43
C GLU A 160 0.09 19.96 4.00
N ASP A 161 -0.14 19.16 5.03
CA ASP A 161 0.88 18.37 5.70
C ASP A 161 1.13 17.04 4.97
N ALA A 162 2.36 16.57 5.06
CA ALA A 162 2.78 15.24 4.66
C ALA A 162 2.28 14.20 5.65
N TRP A 163 2.04 13.00 5.14
CA TRP A 163 1.65 11.86 5.95
C TRP A 163 2.86 11.12 6.51
N GLN A 164 2.61 10.35 7.56
CA GLN A 164 3.54 9.36 8.06
C GLN A 164 3.29 8.05 7.31
N VAL A 165 4.28 7.60 6.55
CA VAL A 165 4.24 6.32 5.84
C VAL A 165 5.45 5.52 6.28
N LYS A 166 5.18 4.47 7.07
CA LYS A 166 6.23 3.58 7.55
C LYS A 166 6.46 2.43 6.60
N TYR A 167 5.44 1.66 6.25
CA TYR A 167 5.62 0.43 5.47
C TYR A 167 5.54 0.73 3.98
N PHE A 168 6.59 0.38 3.24
CA PHE A 168 6.65 0.57 1.80
C PHE A 168 7.15 -0.68 1.08
N GLY A 169 6.26 -1.36 0.37
CA GLY A 169 6.58 -2.48 -0.51
C GLY A 169 7.20 -2.00 -1.82
N VAL A 170 8.27 -2.67 -2.26
CA VAL A 170 8.98 -2.35 -3.51
C VAL A 170 8.74 -3.50 -4.49
N GLY A 171 7.63 -3.41 -5.22
CA GLY A 171 7.10 -4.48 -6.07
C GLY A 171 6.26 -5.51 -5.32
N ASN A 172 5.36 -6.18 -6.05
CA ASN A 172 4.55 -7.31 -5.62
C ASN A 172 4.68 -8.48 -6.60
N GLU A 173 4.76 -9.70 -6.07
CA GLU A 173 4.74 -10.96 -6.82
C GLU A 173 5.54 -10.87 -8.13
N ASN A 174 6.75 -10.32 -8.05
CA ASN A 174 7.54 -10.01 -9.24
C ASN A 174 8.01 -11.28 -9.96
N TRP A 175 7.97 -12.45 -9.31
CA TRP A 175 8.10 -13.77 -9.93
C TRP A 175 6.90 -14.17 -10.82
N GLY A 176 5.75 -13.51 -10.68
CA GLY A 176 4.52 -13.76 -11.42
C GLY A 176 4.02 -12.51 -12.12
N CYS A 177 2.84 -12.01 -11.72
CA CYS A 177 2.19 -10.88 -12.37
C CYS A 177 3.03 -9.58 -12.36
N GLY A 178 3.91 -9.40 -11.38
CA GLY A 178 4.79 -8.23 -11.29
C GLY A 178 6.01 -8.25 -12.23
N GLY A 179 6.05 -9.15 -13.23
CA GLY A 179 7.06 -9.13 -14.30
C GLY A 179 7.76 -10.46 -14.62
N ASN A 180 7.30 -11.60 -14.09
CA ASN A 180 7.87 -12.94 -14.32
C ASN A 180 9.42 -13.00 -14.17
N MET A 181 9.93 -12.35 -13.14
CA MET A 181 11.35 -12.18 -12.88
C MET A 181 11.98 -13.42 -12.23
N THR A 182 13.29 -13.61 -12.44
CA THR A 182 14.09 -14.49 -11.56
C THR A 182 14.44 -13.76 -10.26
N PRO A 183 14.78 -14.46 -9.16
CA PRO A 183 15.10 -13.80 -7.91
C PRO A 183 16.34 -12.91 -7.98
N GLU A 184 17.35 -13.26 -8.77
CA GLU A 184 18.55 -12.42 -8.96
C GLU A 184 18.20 -11.13 -9.70
N PHE A 185 17.35 -11.22 -10.71
CA PHE A 185 16.91 -10.05 -11.46
C PHE A 185 16.08 -9.13 -10.56
N TYR A 186 15.09 -9.68 -9.84
CA TYR A 186 14.30 -8.92 -8.88
C TYR A 186 15.18 -8.30 -7.78
N GLY A 187 16.09 -9.06 -7.18
CA GLY A 187 16.98 -8.55 -6.12
C GLY A 187 17.79 -7.33 -6.56
N ASN A 188 18.33 -7.35 -7.78
CA ASN A 188 19.04 -6.20 -8.36
C ASN A 188 18.11 -5.02 -8.63
N MET A 189 16.89 -5.28 -9.12
CA MET A 189 15.88 -4.24 -9.33
C MET A 189 15.41 -3.63 -8.02
N TYR A 190 15.14 -4.44 -6.99
CA TYR A 190 14.83 -4.00 -5.64
C TYR A 190 15.90 -3.06 -5.11
N ARG A 191 17.18 -3.45 -5.18
CA ARG A 191 18.32 -2.62 -4.75
C ARG A 191 18.34 -1.27 -5.45
N ARG A 192 18.06 -1.26 -6.76
CA ARG A 192 17.96 -0.04 -7.57
C ARG A 192 16.80 0.84 -7.11
N TYR A 193 15.57 0.32 -7.06
CA TYR A 193 14.38 1.09 -6.74
C TYR A 193 14.40 1.61 -5.29
N GLN A 194 14.71 0.74 -4.32
CA GLN A 194 14.71 1.12 -2.90
C GLN A 194 15.69 2.26 -2.61
N THR A 195 16.78 2.39 -3.38
CA THR A 195 17.81 3.43 -3.18
C THR A 195 17.21 4.84 -3.24
N TYR A 196 16.20 5.04 -4.08
CA TYR A 196 15.56 6.34 -4.29
C TYR A 196 14.32 6.56 -3.41
N CYS A 197 13.86 5.54 -2.70
CA CYS A 197 12.87 5.68 -1.64
C CYS A 197 13.54 6.31 -0.40
N ARG A 198 13.54 7.65 -0.32
CA ARG A 198 14.25 8.42 0.72
C ARG A 198 13.45 8.52 2.01
N ASN A 199 14.19 8.67 3.12
CA ASN A 199 13.62 9.15 4.38
C ASN A 199 13.65 10.68 4.37
N TYR A 200 12.50 11.30 4.16
CA TYR A 200 12.35 12.74 4.32
C TYR A 200 12.25 13.12 5.81
N PRO A 201 12.59 14.37 6.19
CA PRO A 201 12.58 14.78 7.59
C PRO A 201 11.26 14.46 8.30
N GLY A 202 11.34 13.78 9.44
CA GLY A 202 10.17 13.38 10.22
C GLY A 202 9.52 12.06 9.79
N ASN A 203 10.03 11.37 8.75
CA ASN A 203 9.52 10.06 8.33
C ASN A 203 10.65 9.02 8.21
N LYS A 204 10.37 7.75 8.51
CA LYS A 204 11.32 6.64 8.34
C LYS A 204 10.63 5.45 7.68
N LEU A 205 11.01 5.17 6.44
CA LEU A 205 10.53 4.01 5.71
C LEU A 205 11.11 2.70 6.28
N TYR A 206 10.22 1.73 6.43
CA TYR A 206 10.47 0.31 6.55
C TYR A 206 10.18 -0.31 5.18
N LYS A 207 11.25 -0.50 4.39
CA LYS A 207 11.17 -0.98 3.01
C LYS A 207 11.05 -2.50 3.01
N ILE A 208 10.13 -3.03 2.21
CA ILE A 208 9.78 -4.44 2.16
C ILE A 208 10.04 -4.95 0.75
N ALA A 209 10.94 -5.94 0.62
CA ALA A 209 11.17 -6.65 -0.63
C ALA A 209 10.07 -7.70 -0.87
N CYS A 210 9.77 -7.98 -2.13
CA CYS A 210 8.93 -9.08 -2.59
C CYS A 210 9.60 -10.41 -2.19
N GLY A 211 8.89 -11.17 -1.37
CA GLY A 211 9.31 -12.48 -0.89
C GLY A 211 8.91 -13.63 -1.81
N PRO A 212 9.18 -14.87 -1.37
CA PRO A 212 8.89 -16.09 -2.14
C PRO A 212 7.39 -16.34 -2.28
N ASN A 213 7.01 -17.14 -3.28
CA ASN A 213 5.71 -17.80 -3.31
C ASN A 213 5.78 -19.14 -2.57
N VAL A 214 4.85 -19.39 -1.65
CA VAL A 214 4.75 -20.66 -0.89
C VAL A 214 6.12 -21.14 -0.38
N ASP A 215 6.67 -22.20 -0.99
CA ASP A 215 7.89 -22.92 -0.61
C ASP A 215 9.06 -22.66 -1.57
N ASP A 216 9.04 -21.55 -2.32
CA ASP A 216 10.16 -21.12 -3.16
C ASP A 216 11.35 -20.61 -2.32
N TYR A 217 12.08 -21.57 -1.76
CA TYR A 217 13.30 -21.30 -1.00
C TYR A 217 14.40 -20.69 -1.87
N ASN A 218 14.43 -20.99 -3.16
CA ASN A 218 15.40 -20.41 -4.11
C ASN A 218 15.17 -18.91 -4.25
N TRP A 219 13.92 -18.45 -4.27
CA TRP A 219 13.64 -17.02 -4.28
C TRP A 219 14.17 -16.32 -3.03
N THR A 220 13.90 -16.91 -1.86
CA THR A 220 14.41 -16.38 -0.59
C THR A 220 15.93 -16.29 -0.61
N GLU A 221 16.61 -17.36 -1.03
CA GLU A 221 18.07 -17.39 -1.08
C GLU A 221 18.63 -16.37 -2.09
N GLY A 222 18.06 -16.30 -3.29
CA GLY A 222 18.52 -15.40 -4.36
C GLY A 222 18.36 -13.92 -3.97
N VAL A 223 17.20 -13.54 -3.43
CA VAL A 223 16.97 -12.15 -2.99
C VAL A 223 17.82 -11.78 -1.78
N MET A 224 18.03 -12.69 -0.82
CA MET A 224 18.84 -12.40 0.37
C MET A 224 20.34 -12.31 0.10
N LYS A 225 20.84 -12.95 -0.98
CA LYS A 225 22.26 -12.89 -1.38
C LYS A 225 22.64 -11.62 -2.12
N VAL A 226 21.68 -10.98 -2.78
CA VAL A 226 21.89 -9.82 -3.66
C VAL A 226 21.82 -8.52 -2.90
#